data_AF-A0A2V9GA40-F1
#
_entry.id   AF-A0A2V9GA40-F1
#
_cell.length_a   1.000
_cell.length_b   1.000
_cell.length_c   1.000
_cell.angle_alpha   90.00
_cell.angle_beta   90.00
_cell.angle_gamma   90.00
#
_symmetry.space_group_name_H-M   'P 1'
#
loop_
_entity.id
_entity.type
_entity.pdbx_description
1 polymer ?
#
loop_
_entity_poly.entity_id
_entity_poly.type
_entity_poly.pdbx_seq_one_letter_code
_entity_poly.pdbx_strand_id
1 'polypeptide(L)'
;MAASAWGVKPLECAMNSAFRALPLSLSVVFLFVVLAAFPPTLFGQAVFGSISGSVTDPSGAGIPGAKVIIIDAGKGVSYNT
;
A
#
# COMPACT_ATOMS: atom_id res chain seq x y z
N MET A 1 68.57 -4.34 3.99
CA MET A 1 67.59 -5.43 4.14
C MET A 1 66.47 -4.95 5.07
N ALA A 2 65.24 -4.97 4.54
CA ALA A 2 63.94 -4.82 5.20
C ALA A 2 63.64 -3.54 6.02
N ALA A 3 62.85 -2.65 5.41
CA ALA A 3 62.19 -1.51 6.05
C ALA A 3 60.82 -1.90 6.64
N SER A 4 60.58 -1.38 7.84
CA SER A 4 59.34 -1.21 8.62
C SER A 4 58.03 -1.90 8.19
N ALA A 5 57.54 -2.77 9.08
CA ALA A 5 56.13 -3.09 9.21
C ALA A 5 55.36 -1.90 9.82
N TRP A 6 54.52 -1.24 9.04
CA TRP A 6 53.50 -0.31 9.55
C TRP A 6 52.14 -1.00 9.54
N GLY A 7 51.66 -1.33 10.73
CA GLY A 7 50.33 -1.89 10.95
C GLY A 7 49.27 -0.81 10.93
N VAL A 8 48.54 -0.71 9.83
CA VAL A 8 47.17 -0.18 9.84
C VAL A 8 46.25 -1.37 9.58
N LYS A 9 45.48 -1.76 10.60
CA LYS A 9 44.37 -2.71 10.42
C LYS A 9 43.32 -1.99 9.57
N PRO A 10 42.88 -2.54 8.43
CA PRO A 10 41.92 -1.85 7.58
C PRO A 10 40.62 -1.71 8.37
N LEU A 11 40.19 -0.46 8.55
CA LEU A 11 38.95 -0.11 9.26
C LEU A 11 37.73 -0.72 8.54
N GLU A 12 37.90 -1.12 7.27
CA GLU A 12 36.94 -1.88 6.48
C GLU A 12 36.55 -3.23 7.12
N CYS A 13 37.45 -4.01 7.73
CA CYS A 13 37.05 -5.30 8.32
C CYS A 13 36.21 -5.15 9.60
N ALA A 14 36.37 -4.05 10.35
CA ALA A 14 35.66 -3.78 11.59
C ALA A 14 34.21 -3.32 11.36
N MET A 15 33.97 -2.60 10.26
CA MET A 15 32.64 -2.07 9.95
C MET A 15 31.67 -3.17 9.49
N ASN A 16 32.18 -4.17 8.76
CA ASN A 16 31.39 -5.26 8.17
C ASN A 16 30.92 -6.28 9.23
N SER A 17 31.66 -6.36 10.34
CA SER A 17 31.42 -7.30 11.44
C SER A 17 30.44 -6.75 12.47
N ALA A 18 30.37 -5.44 12.66
CA ALA A 18 29.35 -4.78 13.49
C ALA A 18 27.93 -4.99 12.92
N PHE A 19 27.79 -4.97 11.58
CA PHE A 19 26.50 -5.21 10.93
C PHE A 19 26.04 -6.68 11.01
N ARG A 20 26.99 -7.62 11.14
CA ARG A 20 26.72 -9.07 11.26
C ARG A 20 26.47 -9.54 12.70
N ALA A 21 26.79 -8.71 13.69
CA ALA A 21 26.64 -9.00 15.12
C ALA A 21 25.29 -8.52 15.70
N LEU A 22 24.42 -7.92 14.89
CA LEU A 22 23.09 -7.50 15.33
C LEU A 22 22.26 -8.74 15.69
N PRO A 23 21.77 -8.87 16.94
CA PRO A 23 21.00 -10.04 17.34
C PRO A 23 19.70 -10.09 16.52
N LEU A 24 19.31 -11.28 16.07
CA LEU A 24 18.08 -11.50 15.28
C LEU A 24 16.86 -10.82 15.91
N SER A 25 16.81 -10.77 17.24
CA SER A 25 15.80 -10.08 18.05
C SER A 25 15.68 -8.59 17.72
N LEU A 26 16.79 -7.86 17.57
CA LEU A 26 16.77 -6.43 17.27
C LEU A 26 16.28 -6.14 15.84
N SER A 27 16.57 -7.03 14.90
CA SER A 27 16.05 -6.96 13.52
C SER A 27 14.54 -7.17 13.47
N VAL A 28 14.01 -8.14 14.24
CA VAL A 28 12.57 -8.38 14.34
C VAL A 28 11.85 -7.19 14.99
N VAL A 29 12.41 -6.64 16.08
CA VAL A 29 11.85 -5.45 16.73
C VAL A 29 11.85 -4.26 15.78
N PHE A 30 12.94 -4.04 15.05
CA PHE A 30 13.02 -2.96 14.06
C PHE A 30 11.97 -3.13 12.94
N LEU A 31 11.80 -4.33 12.40
CA LEU A 31 10.78 -4.62 11.39
C LEU A 31 9.36 -4.35 11.93
N PHE A 32 9.07 -4.75 13.16
CA PHE A 32 7.79 -4.47 13.82
C PHE A 32 7.54 -2.97 13.99
N VAL A 33 8.56 -2.22 14.41
CA VAL A 33 8.48 -0.75 14.55
C VAL A 33 8.21 -0.09 13.21
N VAL A 34 8.87 -0.53 12.14
CA VAL A 34 8.64 -0.01 10.78
C VAL A 34 7.20 -0.32 10.31
N LEU A 35 6.72 -1.56 10.49
CA LEU A 35 5.34 -1.92 10.11
C LEU A 35 4.28 -1.16 10.92
N ALA A 36 4.55 -0.85 12.19
CA ALA A 36 3.64 -0.09 13.04
C ALA A 36 3.67 1.42 12.74
N ALA A 37 4.84 1.97 12.39
CA ALA A 37 5.00 3.38 12.03
C ALA A 37 4.40 3.71 10.64
N PHE A 38 4.33 2.70 9.76
CA PHE A 38 3.71 2.81 8.44
C PHE A 38 2.55 1.81 8.36
N PRO A 39 1.40 2.08 9.02
CA PRO A 39 0.23 1.26 8.81
C PRO A 39 -0.03 1.20 7.31
N PRO A 40 -0.18 0.01 6.71
CA PRO A 40 -0.59 -0.07 5.32
C PRO A 40 -1.89 0.71 5.22
N THR A 41 -1.95 1.66 4.30
CA THR A 41 -3.19 2.32 3.91
C THR A 41 -4.08 1.26 3.28
N LEU A 42 -4.69 0.44 4.13
CA LEU A 42 -5.68 -0.56 3.78
C LEU A 42 -6.96 0.18 3.41
N PHE A 43 -6.93 0.87 2.28
CA PHE A 43 -8.15 1.17 1.56
C PHE A 43 -8.73 -0.18 1.20
N GLY A 44 -9.76 -0.64 1.93
CA GLY A 44 -10.50 -1.84 1.56
C GLY A 44 -10.85 -1.72 0.09
N GLN A 45 -10.42 -2.68 -0.74
CA GLN A 45 -10.52 -2.60 -2.19
C GLN A 45 -11.96 -2.31 -2.59
N ALA A 46 -12.25 -1.04 -2.88
CA ALA A 46 -13.57 -0.63 -3.29
C ALA A 46 -13.75 -1.07 -4.75
N VAL A 47 -14.73 -1.95 -4.97
CA VAL A 47 -15.10 -2.40 -6.32
C VAL A 47 -16.08 -1.38 -6.88
N PHE A 48 -15.58 -0.51 -7.75
CA PHE A 48 -16.36 0.50 -8.46
C PHE A 48 -16.81 0.00 -9.83
N GLY A 49 -17.98 0.46 -10.26
CA GLY A 49 -18.50 0.26 -11.61
C GLY A 49 -19.33 1.48 -12.01
N SER A 50 -19.32 1.83 -13.30
CA SER A 50 -20.15 2.91 -13.85
C SER A 50 -21.37 2.33 -14.58
N ILE A 51 -22.53 2.94 -14.36
CA ILE A 51 -23.75 2.66 -15.12
C ILE A 51 -24.07 3.93 -15.90
N SER A 52 -24.07 3.83 -17.23
CA SER A 52 -24.35 4.95 -18.13
C SER A 52 -25.42 4.55 -19.15
N GLY A 53 -26.42 5.40 -19.33
CA GLY A 53 -27.50 5.21 -20.29
C GLY A 53 -28.52 6.35 -20.25
N SER A 54 -29.38 6.43 -21.26
CA SER A 54 -30.49 7.38 -21.31
C SER A 54 -31.80 6.71 -20.89
N VAL A 55 -32.62 7.43 -20.13
CA VAL A 55 -33.99 7.00 -19.81
C VAL A 55 -34.92 7.55 -20.89
N THR A 56 -35.60 6.67 -21.62
CA THR A 56 -36.53 7.03 -22.70
C THR A 56 -37.92 6.47 -22.45
N ASP A 57 -38.94 7.17 -22.94
CA ASP A 57 -40.32 6.67 -22.96
C ASP A 57 -40.58 5.78 -24.21
N PRO A 58 -41.78 5.17 -24.35
CA PRO A 58 -42.13 4.35 -25.52
C PRO A 58 -42.15 5.09 -26.86
N SER A 59 -42.19 6.44 -26.86
CA SER A 59 -42.12 7.27 -28.06
C SER A 59 -40.68 7.58 -28.49
N GLY A 60 -39.69 7.22 -27.66
CA GLY A 60 -38.27 7.48 -27.89
C GLY A 60 -37.79 8.84 -27.37
N ALA A 61 -38.64 9.59 -26.65
CA ALA A 61 -38.23 10.83 -26.02
C ALA A 61 -37.44 10.58 -24.73
N GLY A 62 -36.37 11.33 -24.52
CA GLY A 62 -35.59 11.27 -23.27
C GLY A 62 -36.34 11.92 -22.11
N ILE A 63 -36.29 11.30 -20.93
CA ILE A 63 -36.94 11.80 -19.70
C ILE A 63 -35.89 12.55 -18.86
N PRO A 64 -35.82 13.89 -18.93
CA PRO A 64 -34.92 14.66 -18.08
C PRO A 64 -35.37 14.60 -16.61
N GLY A 65 -34.42 14.47 -15.68
CA GLY A 65 -34.71 14.43 -14.24
C GLY A 65 -35.36 13.13 -13.75
N ALA A 66 -35.25 12.04 -14.52
CA ALA A 66 -35.69 10.73 -14.06
C ALA A 66 -34.92 10.32 -12.80
N LYS A 67 -35.64 9.94 -11.74
CA LYS A 67 -35.03 9.44 -10.50
C LYS A 67 -34.52 8.01 -10.72
N VAL A 68 -33.22 7.78 -10.52
CA VAL A 68 -32.60 6.47 -10.70
C VAL A 68 -32.05 5.98 -9.37
N ILE A 69 -32.51 4.80 -8.94
CA ILE A 69 -32.05 4.14 -7.72
C ILE A 69 -31.32 2.85 -8.11
N ILE A 70 -30.05 2.76 -7.72
CA ILE A 70 -29.20 1.59 -7.95
C ILE A 70 -29.01 0.88 -6.62
N ILE A 71 -29.21 -0.44 -6.61
CA ILE A 71 -29.10 -1.28 -5.42
C ILE A 71 -28.07 -2.38 -5.71
N ASP A 72 -26.95 -2.37 -4.98
CA ASP A 72 -25.98 -3.46 -5.00
C ASP A 72 -26.39 -4.48 -3.92
N ALA A 73 -27.04 -5.57 -4.34
CA ALA A 73 -27.56 -6.60 -3.43
C ALA A 73 -26.47 -7.40 -2.70
N GLY A 74 -25.24 -7.44 -3.24
CA GLY A 74 -24.12 -8.16 -2.63
C GLY A 74 -23.39 -7.36 -1.56
N LYS A 75 -23.35 -6.04 -1.69
CA LYS A 75 -22.68 -5.11 -0.76
C LYS A 75 -23.64 -4.37 0.16
N GLY A 76 -24.95 -4.43 -0.09
CA GLY A 76 -25.97 -3.75 0.71
C GLY A 76 -25.93 -2.22 0.58
N VAL A 77 -25.47 -1.70 -0.56
CA VAL A 77 -25.33 -0.26 -0.81
C VAL A 77 -26.43 0.22 -1.77
N SER A 78 -26.99 1.40 -1.49
CA SER A 78 -27.99 2.06 -2.35
C SER A 78 -27.50 3.43 -2.80
N TYR A 79 -27.60 3.71 -4.10
CA TYR A 79 -27.22 4.98 -4.72
C TYR A 79 -28.45 5.62 -5.38
N ASN A 80 -28.63 6.93 -5.19
CA ASN A 80 -29.75 7.70 -5.72
C ASN A 80 -29.19 8.87 -6.54
N THR A 81 -29.57 8.94 -7.82
CA THR A 81 -29.17 9.99 -8.75
C THR A 81 -30.34 10.52 -9.57
#